data_AF-G9G5L1-F1
#
_entry.id   AF-G9G5L1-F1
#
_cell.length_a   1.000
_cell.length_b   1.000
_cell.length_c   1.000
_cell.angle_alpha   90.00
_cell.angle_beta   90.00
_cell.angle_gamma   90.00
#
_symmetry.space_group_name_H-M   'P 1'
#
loop_
_entity.id
_entity.type
_entity.pdbx_description
1 polymer ?
#
loop_
_entity_poly.entity_id
_entity_poly.type
_entity_poly.pdbx_seq_one_letter_code
_entity_poly.pdbx_strand_id
1 'polypeptide(L)'
;MKKAFLCLSAVVLSLNFVWVNPLSGLASKIETTKLKSTMDTNQQVNLKNNATDIVTSEDLGGQTWLINEVNRQLAPKKVGVDLTFDDLAKIKIISLSNKSLTGEVPPEIKNLVSLEKLLLYSNKLSGEIPAELGELTNLSELRLDYNQFTGKIPDGLGKISSIALQNNELVGQIPLSLYENRTGTNEVNVSGNQVTINSREPEPSIYSYSTFIYPATTPQYSGHLTATTTYFSNVTNDTVLTPFLSGSSTFIDLHAEFMLDRELFEGHEVTITDESSGKILYEGELNSDISISLKSFSSGYHNIRVVLDNAPNNPQNQVTFGISMASTVAGDLTVNYVDEDGKTIHDPQIVSGFVGDDYDVTTPDYELVIDGYELDTSKLPTNGMGTFDYAPLSVTYVYKKMEGAPVTVKYVDENGNEITTSDTLTGKLDDSYHAKAKEITGFTLDNSKLPANASGVFETNPQTVTYVYNAVPAKIKAHDSTIYVGDTWSAEDNFDSAVNSVGAAVSFDDVKVEGKVDTTKAGVYPVTYSFSGEAVTINVTVKAKVIPAPPVTPVQPINPDQPNIPNTPSVDQTHVAKPGNLKVTKTQPTVAGKIKLPTTGDNLWDSVLYSVFGLIAVCVAFSLFFWRKKQKHS
;
A
#
# COMPACT_ATOMS: atom_id res chain seq x y z
N MET A 1 38.22 -44.40 17.97
CA MET A 1 39.15 -44.24 19.12
C MET A 1 39.81 -42.87 18.99
N LYS A 2 39.63 -41.94 19.95
CA LYS A 2 40.60 -41.61 21.03
C LYS A 2 42.05 -41.32 20.57
N LYS A 3 42.28 -40.06 20.17
CA LYS A 3 43.42 -39.13 20.41
C LYS A 3 44.89 -39.62 20.54
N ALA A 4 45.75 -38.88 19.82
CA ALA A 4 47.05 -38.27 20.20
C ALA A 4 48.40 -39.02 20.01
N PHE A 5 49.32 -38.36 19.28
CA PHE A 5 50.72 -37.92 19.60
C PHE A 5 51.25 -37.23 18.29
N LEU A 6 51.63 -35.92 18.22
CA LEU A 6 52.92 -35.26 18.57
C LEU A 6 54.13 -35.84 17.78
N CYS A 7 55.08 -35.11 17.16
CA CYS A 7 55.48 -33.68 17.04
C CYS A 7 56.49 -33.51 15.84
N LEU A 8 57.00 -32.35 15.37
CA LEU A 8 56.56 -30.93 15.27
C LEU A 8 57.66 -30.07 14.56
N SER A 9 57.31 -29.26 13.53
CA SER A 9 58.14 -28.15 12.95
C SER A 9 57.29 -27.29 11.98
N ALA A 10 56.82 -26.08 12.33
CA ALA A 10 57.51 -24.77 12.32
C ALA A 10 57.39 -24.04 10.95
N VAL A 11 56.46 -23.08 10.75
CA VAL A 11 56.48 -21.61 11.09
C VAL A 11 57.03 -20.77 9.91
N VAL A 12 56.50 -19.61 9.47
CA VAL A 12 55.61 -18.56 10.04
C VAL A 12 54.40 -18.25 9.13
N LEU A 13 53.29 -17.72 9.68
CA LEU A 13 52.30 -16.90 8.94
C LEU A 13 51.77 -15.81 9.91
N SER A 14 51.68 -14.54 9.49
CA SER A 14 51.40 -13.40 10.37
C SER A 14 50.14 -12.62 10.00
N LEU A 15 49.15 -12.61 10.91
CA LEU A 15 48.03 -11.68 10.92
C LEU A 15 48.27 -10.62 12.02
N ASN A 16 48.06 -9.34 11.70
CA ASN A 16 48.17 -8.24 12.67
C ASN A 16 46.79 -7.86 13.25
N PHE A 17 46.74 -7.68 14.57
CA PHE A 17 45.58 -7.16 15.27
C PHE A 17 45.57 -5.62 15.25
N VAL A 18 44.39 -5.02 15.08
CA VAL A 18 44.18 -3.60 15.38
C VAL A 18 43.95 -3.44 16.88
N TRP A 19 44.66 -2.49 17.50
CA TRP A 19 44.38 -2.02 18.87
C TRP A 19 43.64 -0.67 18.81
N VAL A 20 42.66 -0.50 19.68
CA VAL A 20 41.97 0.78 19.94
C VAL A 20 42.04 1.04 21.44
N ASN A 21 42.31 2.28 21.85
CA ASN A 21 42.09 2.73 23.22
C ASN A 21 41.69 4.24 23.24
N PRO A 22 40.94 4.71 24.27
CA PRO A 22 40.19 5.97 24.20
C PRO A 22 40.71 7.07 25.14
N LEU A 23 39.84 8.08 25.40
CA LEU A 23 40.00 9.31 26.20
C LEU A 23 40.59 10.50 25.42
N SER A 24 40.12 11.74 25.59
CA SER A 24 38.89 12.23 26.26
C SER A 24 38.50 13.60 25.70
N GLY A 25 37.22 13.96 25.74
CA GLY A 25 36.69 15.13 25.03
C GLY A 25 36.92 16.49 25.68
N LEU A 26 36.85 17.54 24.86
CA LEU A 26 36.71 18.94 25.28
C LEU A 26 35.87 19.66 24.21
N ALA A 27 34.76 20.29 24.61
CA ALA A 27 33.77 20.85 23.68
C ALA A 27 33.62 22.37 23.86
N SER A 28 33.80 23.13 22.79
CA SER A 28 33.61 24.59 22.79
C SER A 28 33.08 25.13 21.45
N LYS A 29 31.78 24.91 21.22
CA LYS A 29 30.82 25.90 20.68
C LYS A 29 31.41 27.11 19.90
N ILE A 30 31.26 27.11 18.58
CA ILE A 30 31.21 28.32 17.73
C ILE A 30 29.96 28.22 16.82
N GLU A 31 29.41 29.36 16.44
CA GLU A 31 28.05 29.49 15.89
C GLU A 31 27.95 29.32 14.37
N THR A 32 26.77 28.92 13.91
CA THR A 32 26.41 28.83 12.48
C THR A 32 26.34 30.22 11.84
N THR A 33 27.24 30.52 10.90
CA THR A 33 27.10 31.67 9.99
C THR A 33 26.96 31.16 8.56
N LYS A 34 25.87 31.54 7.87
CA LYS A 34 25.66 31.19 6.46
C LYS A 34 26.70 31.91 5.57
N LEU A 35 27.49 31.15 4.84
CA LEU A 35 28.20 31.62 3.65
C LEU A 35 27.79 30.80 2.42
N LYS A 36 27.92 31.42 1.24
CA LYS A 36 27.33 30.90 -0.01
C LYS A 36 28.14 29.77 -0.62
N SER A 37 27.42 28.94 -1.38
CA SER A 37 27.98 28.07 -2.41
C SER A 37 28.93 28.82 -3.36
N THR A 38 30.12 28.27 -3.51
CA THR A 38 30.89 28.18 -4.76
C THR A 38 31.71 26.88 -4.70
N MET A 39 31.94 26.25 -5.84
CA MET A 39 32.67 24.98 -5.94
C MET A 39 34.14 25.14 -5.56
N ASP A 40 34.68 24.20 -4.76
CA ASP A 40 35.73 23.27 -5.24
C ASP A 40 35.93 22.14 -4.21
N THR A 41 36.05 20.87 -4.64
CA THR A 41 36.31 19.73 -3.71
C THR A 41 36.92 18.50 -4.39
N ASN A 42 37.99 18.68 -5.19
CA ASN A 42 38.88 17.57 -5.56
C ASN A 42 40.24 17.70 -4.86
N GLN A 43 40.35 17.11 -3.67
CA GLN A 43 41.63 16.79 -3.02
C GLN A 43 41.81 15.27 -2.93
N GLN A 44 42.11 14.65 -4.07
CA GLN A 44 43.00 13.49 -4.04
C GLN A 44 44.39 13.94 -3.57
N VAL A 45 45.12 13.09 -2.86
CA VAL A 45 46.49 13.36 -2.41
C VAL A 45 47.45 13.17 -3.60
N ASN A 46 47.46 14.14 -4.51
CA ASN A 46 48.45 14.22 -5.58
C ASN A 46 49.66 15.03 -5.09
N LEU A 47 50.62 14.33 -4.48
CA LEU A 47 51.95 14.87 -4.22
C LEU A 47 52.63 15.08 -5.57
N LYS A 48 52.56 16.33 -6.08
CA LYS A 48 53.37 16.74 -7.22
C LYS A 48 54.84 16.74 -6.80
N ASN A 49 55.52 15.64 -7.07
CA ASN A 49 56.97 15.51 -6.94
C ASN A 49 57.64 16.73 -7.60
N ASN A 50 58.56 17.34 -6.88
CA ASN A 50 59.20 18.57 -7.32
C ASN A 50 60.19 18.24 -8.45
N ALA A 51 60.42 19.17 -9.38
CA ALA A 51 61.31 18.94 -10.54
C ALA A 51 62.76 18.56 -10.15
N THR A 52 63.15 18.91 -8.93
CA THR A 52 64.43 18.63 -8.28
C THR A 52 64.51 17.32 -7.50
N ASP A 53 63.38 16.61 -7.31
CA ASP A 53 63.35 15.39 -6.50
C ASP A 53 63.96 14.20 -7.26
N ILE A 54 64.62 13.30 -6.52
CA ILE A 54 65.30 12.14 -7.11
C ILE A 54 64.26 11.07 -7.46
N VAL A 55 64.18 10.72 -8.73
CA VAL A 55 63.32 9.66 -9.27
C VAL A 55 63.74 8.33 -8.67
N THR A 56 62.83 7.66 -7.98
CA THR A 56 63.03 6.34 -7.38
C THR A 56 62.65 5.22 -8.35
N SER A 57 62.84 3.97 -7.94
CA SER A 57 62.30 2.82 -8.68
C SER A 57 60.76 2.77 -8.66
N GLU A 58 60.12 3.34 -7.65
CA GLU A 58 58.67 3.37 -7.48
C GLU A 58 58.02 4.37 -8.46
N ASP A 59 58.68 5.50 -8.73
CA ASP A 59 58.30 6.47 -9.77
C ASP A 59 58.40 5.93 -11.22
N LEU A 60 58.79 4.66 -11.38
CA LEU A 60 58.82 3.88 -12.63
C LEU A 60 58.10 2.52 -12.46
N GLY A 61 57.19 2.43 -11.49
CA GLY A 61 56.35 1.25 -11.20
C GLY A 61 57.13 -0.01 -10.79
N GLY A 62 58.36 0.14 -10.30
CA GLY A 62 59.28 -0.95 -9.98
C GLY A 62 59.77 -1.76 -11.19
N GLN A 63 59.35 -1.41 -12.42
CA GLN A 63 59.56 -2.25 -13.60
C GLN A 63 61.03 -2.26 -14.01
N THR A 64 61.69 -3.40 -13.80
CA THR A 64 63.14 -3.56 -14.04
C THR A 64 63.53 -3.30 -15.50
N TRP A 65 62.65 -3.59 -16.46
CA TRP A 65 62.88 -3.28 -17.87
C TRP A 65 62.93 -1.76 -18.12
N LEU A 66 62.04 -1.01 -17.48
CA LEU A 66 61.91 0.45 -17.62
C LEU A 66 63.06 1.16 -16.92
N ILE A 67 63.35 0.81 -15.67
CA ILE A 67 64.45 1.36 -14.87
C ILE A 67 65.80 1.17 -15.59
N ASN A 68 66.05 0.00 -16.19
CA ASN A 68 67.27 -0.25 -16.96
C ASN A 68 67.38 0.61 -18.22
N GLU A 69 66.27 0.82 -18.94
CA GLU A 69 66.26 1.65 -20.15
C GLU A 69 66.41 3.15 -19.84
N VAL A 70 65.76 3.65 -18.78
CA VAL A 70 65.94 5.00 -18.25
C VAL A 70 67.39 5.25 -17.87
N ASN A 71 68.00 4.35 -17.08
CA ASN A 71 69.42 4.40 -16.72
C ASN A 71 70.37 4.31 -17.93
N ARG A 72 69.96 3.61 -19.01
CA ARG A 72 70.76 3.49 -20.25
C ARG A 72 70.73 4.77 -21.08
N GLN A 73 69.58 5.46 -21.14
CA GLN A 73 69.44 6.69 -21.93
C GLN A 73 70.00 7.93 -21.22
N LEU A 74 69.91 7.99 -19.88
CA LEU A 74 70.24 9.19 -19.09
C LEU A 74 71.60 9.11 -18.37
N ALA A 75 72.43 8.12 -18.72
CA ALA A 75 73.78 7.95 -18.19
C ALA A 75 74.63 9.25 -18.33
N PRO A 76 75.44 9.62 -17.33
CA PRO A 76 75.84 8.82 -16.16
C PRO A 76 74.84 8.80 -15.00
N LYS A 77 73.77 9.61 -15.05
CA LYS A 77 72.77 9.70 -13.97
C LYS A 77 72.02 8.38 -13.78
N LYS A 78 71.52 8.14 -12.57
CA LYS A 78 70.78 6.93 -12.21
C LYS A 78 69.55 7.19 -11.35
N VAL A 79 68.51 6.39 -11.64
CA VAL A 79 67.34 6.18 -10.79
C VAL A 79 67.79 5.79 -9.39
N GLY A 80 67.21 6.43 -8.37
CA GLY A 80 67.55 6.26 -6.96
C GLY A 80 68.87 6.90 -6.51
N VAL A 81 69.52 7.72 -7.35
CA VAL A 81 70.82 8.34 -7.02
C VAL A 81 70.86 9.85 -7.30
N ASP A 82 70.70 10.26 -8.56
CA ASP A 82 70.94 11.66 -9.01
C ASP A 82 70.13 12.09 -10.24
N LEU A 83 69.20 11.23 -10.69
CA LEU A 83 68.26 11.45 -11.78
C LEU A 83 66.98 12.10 -11.25
N THR A 84 66.53 13.21 -11.84
CA THR A 84 65.30 13.92 -11.44
C THR A 84 64.23 13.89 -12.54
N PHE A 85 63.02 14.37 -12.25
CA PHE A 85 61.92 14.41 -13.23
C PHE A 85 62.24 15.26 -14.47
N ASP A 86 63.04 16.32 -14.32
CA ASP A 86 63.60 17.10 -15.44
C ASP A 86 64.55 16.29 -16.35
N ASP A 87 65.13 15.17 -15.86
CA ASP A 87 65.88 14.24 -16.70
C ASP A 87 64.95 13.27 -17.45
N LEU A 88 63.86 12.80 -16.83
CA LEU A 88 62.87 11.93 -17.49
C LEU A 88 62.24 12.61 -18.71
N ALA A 89 62.02 13.93 -18.64
CA ALA A 89 61.55 14.75 -19.77
C ALA A 89 62.50 14.78 -20.99
N LYS A 90 63.67 14.14 -20.94
CA LYS A 90 64.59 13.97 -22.08
C LYS A 90 64.34 12.67 -22.85
N ILE A 91 63.60 11.71 -22.28
CA ILE A 91 63.28 10.44 -22.92
C ILE A 91 62.11 10.63 -23.89
N LYS A 92 62.39 10.45 -25.18
CA LYS A 92 61.42 10.58 -26.28
C LYS A 92 61.01 9.25 -26.89
N ILE A 93 61.87 8.23 -26.86
CA ILE A 93 61.63 6.95 -27.52
C ILE A 93 62.06 5.83 -26.58
N ILE A 94 61.16 4.89 -26.29
CA ILE A 94 61.51 3.59 -25.71
C ILE A 94 61.27 2.53 -26.79
N SER A 95 62.29 1.70 -27.05
CA SER A 95 62.22 0.65 -28.06
C SER A 95 62.92 -0.62 -27.58
N LEU A 96 62.12 -1.57 -27.11
CA LEU A 96 62.55 -2.80 -26.44
C LEU A 96 61.82 -4.04 -26.99
N SER A 97 61.44 -4.00 -28.27
CA SER A 97 60.77 -5.12 -28.95
C SER A 97 61.67 -6.34 -29.12
N ASN A 98 61.05 -7.53 -29.10
CA ASN A 98 61.74 -8.82 -29.20
C ASN A 98 62.93 -8.93 -28.21
N LYS A 99 62.61 -8.85 -26.92
CA LYS A 99 63.57 -8.98 -25.79
C LYS A 99 63.14 -10.03 -24.76
N SER A 100 61.97 -10.66 -24.94
CA SER A 100 61.32 -11.52 -23.93
C SER A 100 61.13 -10.82 -22.58
N LEU A 101 60.79 -9.53 -22.59
CA LEU A 101 60.42 -8.80 -21.36
C LEU A 101 59.21 -9.45 -20.69
N THR A 102 59.21 -9.46 -19.36
CA THR A 102 58.11 -9.91 -18.49
C THR A 102 57.82 -8.83 -17.46
N GLY A 103 56.63 -8.89 -16.85
CA GLY A 103 56.09 -7.81 -16.02
C GLY A 103 55.12 -6.97 -16.84
N GLU A 104 54.88 -5.74 -16.40
CA GLU A 104 53.73 -4.96 -16.83
C GLU A 104 54.17 -3.63 -17.46
N VAL A 105 53.24 -2.91 -18.09
CA VAL A 105 53.43 -1.48 -18.38
C VAL A 105 52.86 -0.71 -17.19
N PRO A 106 53.67 0.04 -16.43
CA PRO A 106 53.23 0.63 -15.18
C PRO A 106 52.43 1.93 -15.42
N PRO A 107 51.44 2.27 -14.59
CA PRO A 107 50.79 3.59 -14.61
C PRO A 107 51.80 4.75 -14.58
N GLU A 108 52.89 4.60 -13.84
CA GLU A 108 53.96 5.59 -13.70
C GLU A 108 54.71 5.89 -15.01
N ILE A 109 54.43 5.17 -16.11
CA ILE A 109 54.91 5.53 -17.45
C ILE A 109 54.55 6.98 -17.85
N LYS A 110 53.48 7.56 -17.28
CA LYS A 110 53.13 8.98 -17.46
C LYS A 110 54.19 9.97 -16.99
N ASN A 111 55.11 9.55 -16.10
CA ASN A 111 56.24 10.39 -15.66
C ASN A 111 57.23 10.68 -16.80
N LEU A 112 57.20 9.91 -17.90
CA LEU A 112 57.94 10.19 -19.13
C LEU A 112 57.19 11.21 -20.01
N VAL A 113 56.90 12.39 -19.49
CA VAL A 113 56.00 13.41 -20.09
C VAL A 113 56.36 13.85 -21.53
N SER A 114 57.57 13.56 -22.01
CA SER A 114 58.05 13.87 -23.37
C SER A 114 58.17 12.63 -24.29
N LEU A 115 57.62 11.48 -23.89
CA LEU A 115 57.64 10.24 -24.66
C LEU A 115 56.79 10.38 -25.93
N GLU A 116 57.45 10.27 -27.09
CA GLU A 116 56.86 10.32 -28.42
C GLU A 116 56.52 8.92 -28.96
N LYS A 117 57.25 7.89 -28.53
CA LYS A 117 57.12 6.50 -29.00
C LYS A 117 57.38 5.47 -27.91
N LEU A 118 56.50 4.48 -27.79
CA LEU A 118 56.63 3.33 -26.88
C LEU A 118 56.48 2.01 -27.66
N LEU A 119 57.61 1.34 -27.90
CA LEU A 119 57.69 0.15 -28.77
C LEU A 119 58.11 -1.08 -27.95
N LEU A 120 57.12 -1.86 -27.49
CA LEU A 120 57.28 -3.01 -26.61
C LEU A 120 56.78 -4.34 -27.23
N TYR A 121 56.46 -4.32 -28.54
CA TYR A 121 55.90 -5.46 -29.27
C TYR A 121 56.80 -6.72 -29.27
N SER A 122 56.17 -7.89 -29.42
CA SER A 122 56.83 -9.21 -29.40
C SER A 122 57.62 -9.46 -28.11
N ASN A 123 56.95 -9.40 -26.97
CA ASN A 123 57.51 -9.71 -25.65
C ASN A 123 56.56 -10.66 -24.89
N LYS A 124 56.66 -10.71 -23.55
CA LYS A 124 55.79 -11.46 -22.64
C LYS A 124 55.30 -10.53 -21.52
N LEU A 125 55.00 -9.29 -21.88
CA LEU A 125 54.40 -8.33 -20.95
C LEU A 125 52.94 -8.70 -20.72
N SER A 126 52.47 -8.53 -19.48
CA SER A 126 51.16 -8.96 -19.01
C SER A 126 50.47 -7.85 -18.22
N GLY A 127 49.30 -8.14 -17.66
CA GLY A 127 48.48 -7.18 -16.91
C GLY A 127 47.67 -6.29 -17.84
N GLU A 128 46.99 -5.29 -17.27
CA GLU A 128 46.17 -4.36 -18.04
C GLU A 128 47.04 -3.32 -18.77
N ILE A 129 46.47 -2.71 -19.82
CA ILE A 129 47.07 -1.53 -20.46
C ILE A 129 46.70 -0.31 -19.61
N PRO A 130 47.65 0.43 -19.00
CA PRO A 130 47.30 1.53 -18.11
C PRO A 130 46.71 2.71 -18.87
N ALA A 131 45.60 3.26 -18.37
CA ALA A 131 44.90 4.42 -18.95
C ALA A 131 45.80 5.67 -19.04
N GLU A 132 46.79 5.75 -18.16
CA GLU A 132 47.89 6.72 -18.11
C GLU A 132 48.62 6.95 -19.43
N LEU A 133 48.67 5.96 -20.33
CA LEU A 133 49.23 6.14 -21.67
C LEU A 133 48.45 7.22 -22.47
N GLY A 134 47.18 7.46 -22.14
CA GLY A 134 46.35 8.54 -22.68
C GLY A 134 46.58 9.93 -22.04
N GLU A 135 47.39 10.03 -20.99
CA GLU A 135 47.88 11.30 -20.43
C GLU A 135 49.11 11.84 -21.18
N LEU A 136 49.89 10.95 -21.83
CA LEU A 136 51.11 11.30 -22.56
C LEU A 136 50.80 12.04 -23.87
N THR A 137 50.62 13.36 -23.79
CA THR A 137 50.22 14.23 -24.92
C THR A 137 51.18 14.25 -26.12
N ASN A 138 52.42 13.80 -25.95
CA ASN A 138 53.41 13.67 -27.02
C ASN A 138 53.39 12.28 -27.71
N LEU A 139 52.72 11.28 -27.14
CA LEU A 139 52.79 9.89 -27.59
C LEU A 139 52.08 9.71 -28.94
N SER A 140 52.88 9.42 -29.96
CA SER A 140 52.45 9.32 -31.36
C SER A 140 52.43 7.88 -31.91
N GLU A 141 53.23 6.98 -31.34
CA GLU A 141 53.34 5.58 -31.76
C GLU A 141 53.39 4.65 -30.53
N LEU A 142 52.38 3.79 -30.39
CA LEU A 142 52.27 2.79 -29.33
C LEU A 142 52.18 1.39 -29.95
N ARG A 143 53.15 0.52 -29.64
CA ARG A 143 53.25 -0.83 -30.18
C ARG A 143 53.34 -1.84 -29.04
N LEU A 144 52.19 -2.44 -28.70
CA LEU A 144 52.02 -3.44 -27.63
C LEU A 144 51.67 -4.84 -28.18
N ASP A 145 51.57 -4.97 -29.50
CA ASP A 145 51.22 -6.20 -30.20
C ASP A 145 52.16 -7.39 -29.93
N TYR A 146 51.62 -8.61 -29.96
CA TYR A 146 52.31 -9.86 -29.58
C TYR A 146 52.88 -9.79 -28.15
N ASN A 147 51.98 -9.71 -27.17
CA ASN A 147 52.25 -9.78 -25.73
C ASN A 147 51.14 -10.62 -25.05
N GLN A 148 50.90 -10.42 -23.76
CA GLN A 148 49.90 -11.10 -22.94
C GLN A 148 49.07 -10.08 -22.13
N PHE A 149 48.80 -8.90 -22.70
CA PHE A 149 47.99 -7.87 -22.04
C PHE A 149 46.53 -8.29 -21.94
N THR A 150 45.92 -8.07 -20.78
CA THR A 150 44.55 -8.46 -20.42
C THR A 150 43.65 -7.25 -20.20
N GLY A 151 42.35 -7.48 -20.01
CA GLY A 151 41.40 -6.43 -19.63
C GLY A 151 40.93 -5.56 -20.80
N LYS A 152 40.22 -4.48 -20.47
CA LYS A 152 39.55 -3.60 -21.44
C LYS A 152 40.54 -2.58 -22.03
N ILE A 153 40.35 -2.20 -23.29
CA ILE A 153 41.21 -1.19 -23.94
C ILE A 153 40.83 0.21 -23.40
N PRO A 154 41.76 1.04 -22.88
CA PRO A 154 41.41 2.35 -22.33
C PRO A 154 41.02 3.40 -23.38
N ASP A 155 39.91 4.10 -23.17
CA ASP A 155 39.42 5.24 -23.99
C ASP A 155 40.49 6.30 -24.29
N GLY A 156 41.39 6.54 -23.34
CA GLY A 156 42.44 7.55 -23.42
C GLY A 156 43.43 7.34 -24.57
N LEU A 157 43.58 6.09 -25.06
CA LEU A 157 44.50 5.75 -26.15
C LEU A 157 44.09 6.36 -27.49
N GLY A 158 42.81 6.73 -27.68
CA GLY A 158 42.28 7.25 -28.95
C GLY A 158 43.04 8.45 -29.55
N LYS A 159 43.80 9.20 -28.74
CA LYS A 159 44.65 10.33 -29.17
C LYS A 159 45.93 9.92 -29.91
N ILE A 160 46.44 8.71 -29.67
CA ILE A 160 47.77 8.28 -30.15
C ILE A 160 47.71 7.95 -31.64
N SER A 161 48.54 8.60 -32.46
CA SER A 161 48.38 8.59 -33.93
C SER A 161 48.51 7.22 -34.59
N SER A 162 49.38 6.34 -34.08
CA SER A 162 49.56 4.95 -34.53
C SER A 162 49.56 4.01 -33.34
N ILE A 163 48.70 2.98 -33.38
CA ILE A 163 48.51 2.02 -32.29
C ILE A 163 48.39 0.62 -32.87
N ALA A 164 49.06 -0.36 -32.25
CA ALA A 164 48.92 -1.77 -32.58
C ALA A 164 48.84 -2.61 -31.30
N LEU A 165 47.76 -3.38 -31.16
CA LEU A 165 47.39 -4.18 -30.00
C LEU A 165 47.18 -5.67 -30.34
N GLN A 166 47.33 -6.07 -31.60
CA GLN A 166 47.00 -7.42 -32.06
C GLN A 166 47.78 -8.53 -31.36
N ASN A 167 47.14 -9.70 -31.20
CA ASN A 167 47.66 -10.87 -30.50
C ASN A 167 48.06 -10.53 -29.04
N ASN A 168 47.02 -10.28 -28.24
CA ASN A 168 47.04 -10.14 -26.79
C ASN A 168 45.81 -10.90 -26.23
N GLU A 169 45.46 -10.68 -24.96
CA GLU A 169 44.33 -11.33 -24.28
C GLU A 169 43.33 -10.26 -23.79
N LEU A 170 43.14 -9.20 -24.62
CA LEU A 170 42.25 -8.06 -24.35
C LEU A 170 40.77 -8.41 -24.60
N VAL A 171 39.88 -7.80 -23.82
CA VAL A 171 38.44 -8.13 -23.73
C VAL A 171 37.53 -6.90 -23.79
N GLY A 172 36.22 -7.12 -23.93
CA GLY A 172 35.18 -6.09 -23.87
C GLY A 172 35.11 -5.17 -25.10
N GLN A 173 34.41 -4.04 -24.97
CA GLN A 173 34.25 -3.07 -26.07
C GLN A 173 35.58 -2.44 -26.51
N ILE A 174 35.71 -2.22 -27.82
CA ILE A 174 36.66 -1.24 -28.38
C ILE A 174 36.11 0.17 -28.13
N PRO A 175 36.88 1.08 -27.49
CA PRO A 175 36.54 2.49 -27.39
C PRO A 175 36.23 3.17 -28.73
N LEU A 176 35.15 3.96 -28.78
CA LEU A 176 34.79 4.80 -29.93
C LEU A 176 35.95 5.71 -30.38
N SER A 177 36.73 6.23 -29.41
CA SER A 177 37.90 7.09 -29.64
C SER A 177 39.01 6.43 -30.49
N LEU A 178 39.01 5.10 -30.61
CA LEU A 178 39.98 4.35 -31.42
C LEU A 178 39.54 4.15 -32.88
N TYR A 179 38.28 4.42 -33.24
CA TYR A 179 37.79 4.22 -34.62
C TYR A 179 37.00 5.39 -35.22
N GLU A 180 36.29 6.21 -34.44
CA GLU A 180 35.41 7.29 -34.95
C GLU A 180 36.08 8.22 -35.99
N ASN A 181 37.37 8.51 -35.80
CA ASN A 181 38.12 9.51 -36.57
C ASN A 181 39.34 8.93 -37.31
N ARG A 182 39.37 7.62 -37.60
CA ARG A 182 40.51 6.95 -38.27
C ARG A 182 40.10 6.29 -39.58
N THR A 183 40.86 6.55 -40.65
CA THR A 183 40.68 5.90 -41.96
C THR A 183 42.03 5.63 -42.63
N GLY A 184 42.14 4.55 -43.40
CA GLY A 184 43.35 4.20 -44.13
C GLY A 184 44.56 3.93 -43.22
N THR A 185 45.70 4.56 -43.47
CA THR A 185 46.99 4.15 -42.87
C THR A 185 47.14 4.34 -41.36
N ASN A 186 46.18 5.00 -40.69
CA ASN A 186 46.22 5.25 -39.23
C ASN A 186 45.28 4.33 -38.44
N GLU A 187 44.70 3.35 -39.13
CA GLU A 187 43.95 2.18 -38.63
C GLU A 187 44.62 1.51 -37.39
N VAL A 188 43.82 1.15 -36.37
CA VAL A 188 44.28 0.54 -35.11
C VAL A 188 44.06 -0.96 -35.11
N ASN A 189 45.12 -1.74 -35.29
CA ASN A 189 44.98 -3.20 -35.35
C ASN A 189 44.77 -3.82 -33.96
N VAL A 190 43.63 -4.49 -33.80
CA VAL A 190 43.22 -5.23 -32.58
C VAL A 190 43.01 -6.73 -32.82
N SER A 191 43.31 -7.25 -34.01
CA SER A 191 43.09 -8.67 -34.38
C SER A 191 43.74 -9.68 -33.41
N GLY A 192 43.14 -10.85 -33.24
CA GLY A 192 43.64 -11.85 -32.29
C GLY A 192 43.55 -11.43 -30.81
N ASN A 193 42.53 -10.64 -30.48
CA ASN A 193 42.02 -10.38 -29.13
C ASN A 193 40.54 -10.79 -29.07
N GLN A 194 39.89 -10.70 -27.90
CA GLN A 194 38.47 -10.97 -27.71
C GLN A 194 37.68 -9.67 -27.51
N VAL A 195 37.83 -8.71 -28.43
CA VAL A 195 37.21 -7.37 -28.31
C VAL A 195 36.03 -7.17 -29.26
N THR A 196 35.03 -6.41 -28.82
CA THR A 196 33.73 -6.25 -29.48
C THR A 196 33.50 -4.82 -29.98
N ILE A 197 32.65 -4.62 -31.01
CA ILE A 197 32.24 -3.29 -31.48
C ILE A 197 30.88 -2.91 -30.90
N ASN A 198 30.79 -1.70 -30.34
CA ASN A 198 29.53 -1.10 -29.89
C ASN A 198 28.70 -0.59 -31.08
N SER A 199 27.72 -1.38 -31.50
CA SER A 199 26.79 -1.11 -32.60
C SER A 199 25.67 -0.09 -32.28
N ARG A 200 25.75 0.62 -31.14
CA ARG A 200 24.94 1.82 -30.93
C ARG A 200 25.55 3.00 -31.70
N GLU A 201 26.86 2.94 -31.95
CA GLU A 201 27.60 3.86 -32.81
C GLU A 201 27.61 3.37 -34.28
N PRO A 202 27.80 4.26 -35.27
CA PRO A 202 27.80 3.88 -36.67
C PRO A 202 28.98 2.94 -37.02
N GLU A 203 28.71 1.80 -37.66
CA GLU A 203 29.78 0.91 -38.11
C GLU A 203 30.68 1.60 -39.16
N PRO A 204 32.00 1.71 -38.92
CA PRO A 204 32.93 2.42 -39.80
C PRO A 204 33.18 1.63 -41.09
N SER A 205 32.53 2.06 -42.17
CA SER A 205 32.40 1.34 -43.45
C SER A 205 33.67 1.21 -44.31
N ILE A 206 34.87 1.42 -43.76
CA ILE A 206 36.11 1.64 -44.53
C ILE A 206 37.34 0.88 -43.96
N TYR A 207 37.14 -0.20 -43.19
CA TYR A 207 38.25 -0.94 -42.58
C TYR A 207 38.66 -2.24 -43.28
N SER A 208 39.95 -2.54 -43.13
CA SER A 208 40.60 -3.71 -43.72
C SER A 208 40.60 -4.91 -42.78
N TYR A 209 40.58 -6.11 -43.38
CA TYR A 209 40.65 -7.43 -42.72
C TYR A 209 41.85 -7.61 -41.76
N SER A 210 42.86 -6.74 -41.85
CA SER A 210 44.06 -6.76 -41.03
C SER A 210 43.95 -5.91 -39.76
N THR A 211 42.94 -5.04 -39.66
CA THR A 211 42.87 -4.00 -38.62
C THR A 211 41.69 -4.23 -37.69
N PHE A 212 40.50 -4.17 -38.28
CA PHE A 212 39.23 -4.36 -37.58
C PHE A 212 38.45 -5.44 -38.33
N ILE A 213 37.97 -6.41 -37.57
CA ILE A 213 36.63 -6.94 -37.78
C ILE A 213 35.70 -5.75 -37.48
N TYR A 214 34.99 -5.10 -38.41
CA TYR A 214 34.29 -5.66 -39.58
C TYR A 214 34.11 -4.70 -40.77
N PRO A 215 33.74 -5.25 -41.96
CA PRO A 215 32.36 -5.05 -42.46
C PRO A 215 31.60 -6.35 -42.80
N ALA A 216 30.26 -6.29 -42.80
CA ALA A 216 29.33 -7.43 -42.88
C ALA A 216 29.28 -8.25 -44.20
N THR A 217 30.19 -8.07 -45.16
CA THR A 217 30.13 -8.74 -46.49
C THR A 217 31.01 -9.98 -46.65
N THR A 218 31.86 -10.30 -45.67
CA THR A 218 32.71 -11.51 -45.67
C THR A 218 32.63 -12.25 -44.33
N PRO A 219 31.61 -13.11 -44.09
CA PRO A 219 31.38 -13.81 -42.82
C PRO A 219 32.40 -14.92 -42.48
N GLN A 220 33.57 -14.92 -43.13
CA GLN A 220 34.62 -15.94 -43.04
C GLN A 220 35.93 -15.41 -42.39
N TYR A 221 35.95 -14.13 -42.03
CA TYR A 221 37.06 -13.45 -41.36
C TYR A 221 36.50 -12.69 -40.15
N SER A 222 35.74 -13.42 -39.34
CA SER A 222 34.55 -12.88 -38.69
C SER A 222 34.37 -13.40 -37.27
N GLY A 223 34.96 -12.68 -36.31
CA GLY A 223 34.73 -12.76 -34.85
C GLY A 223 33.25 -12.72 -34.43
N HIS A 224 32.50 -13.77 -34.72
CA HIS A 224 31.08 -13.93 -34.40
C HIS A 224 30.93 -14.81 -33.17
N LEU A 225 30.09 -14.39 -32.23
CA LEU A 225 29.67 -15.20 -31.11
C LEU A 225 28.83 -16.39 -31.57
N THR A 226 29.43 -17.57 -31.55
CA THR A 226 28.80 -18.85 -31.87
C THR A 226 28.49 -19.63 -30.60
N ALA A 227 27.54 -20.56 -30.69
CA ALA A 227 27.22 -21.52 -29.64
C ALA A 227 27.21 -22.93 -30.23
N THR A 228 27.97 -23.88 -29.67
CA THR A 228 27.94 -25.27 -30.20
C THR A 228 26.61 -25.98 -29.91
N THR A 229 25.90 -25.55 -28.86
CA THR A 229 24.58 -26.05 -28.47
C THR A 229 23.55 -24.93 -28.55
N THR A 230 22.63 -25.02 -29.50
CA THR A 230 21.62 -23.98 -29.79
C THR A 230 20.20 -24.38 -29.41
N TYR A 231 19.99 -25.55 -28.79
CA TYR A 231 18.66 -26.02 -28.40
C TYR A 231 18.68 -26.99 -27.20
N PHE A 232 17.87 -26.70 -26.19
CA PHE A 232 17.58 -27.58 -25.05
C PHE A 232 16.10 -28.02 -25.08
N SER A 233 15.84 -29.27 -24.70
CA SER A 233 14.48 -29.85 -24.72
C SER A 233 14.14 -30.59 -23.43
N ASN A 234 12.84 -30.65 -23.12
CA ASN A 234 12.31 -31.22 -21.87
C ASN A 234 12.86 -30.54 -20.60
N VAL A 235 13.15 -29.24 -20.70
CA VAL A 235 13.59 -28.42 -19.56
C VAL A 235 12.39 -28.15 -18.65
N THR A 236 12.60 -28.11 -17.33
CA THR A 236 11.53 -27.94 -16.34
C THR A 236 11.73 -26.66 -15.53
N ASN A 237 10.66 -26.17 -14.91
CA ASN A 237 10.66 -24.98 -14.06
C ASN A 237 11.61 -25.08 -12.84
N ASP A 238 11.96 -26.29 -12.39
CA ASP A 238 12.98 -26.54 -11.36
C ASP A 238 14.43 -26.58 -11.90
N THR A 239 14.62 -26.50 -13.22
CA THR A 239 15.96 -26.44 -13.83
C THR A 239 16.56 -25.05 -13.64
N VAL A 240 17.82 -24.98 -13.22
CA VAL A 240 18.60 -23.73 -13.19
C VAL A 240 19.44 -23.66 -14.46
N LEU A 241 19.07 -22.75 -15.36
CA LEU A 241 19.81 -22.46 -16.58
C LEU A 241 21.18 -21.89 -16.20
N THR A 242 22.22 -22.68 -16.46
CA THR A 242 23.62 -22.38 -16.14
C THR A 242 24.41 -22.42 -17.45
N PRO A 243 24.34 -21.35 -18.27
CA PRO A 243 24.77 -21.41 -19.66
C PRO A 243 26.28 -21.45 -19.83
N PHE A 244 27.07 -20.94 -18.88
CA PHE A 244 28.53 -20.87 -19.03
C PHE A 244 29.30 -21.82 -18.09
N LEU A 245 28.57 -22.57 -17.24
CA LEU A 245 29.14 -23.58 -16.36
C LEU A 245 29.50 -24.84 -17.16
N SER A 246 30.78 -25.01 -17.45
CA SER A 246 31.31 -26.18 -18.19
C SER A 246 30.89 -27.49 -17.52
N GLY A 247 30.29 -28.39 -18.31
CA GLY A 247 29.73 -29.66 -17.84
C GLY A 247 28.29 -29.58 -17.28
N SER A 248 27.64 -28.42 -17.28
CA SER A 248 26.19 -28.31 -17.01
C SER A 248 25.35 -29.00 -18.09
N SER A 249 24.19 -29.55 -17.71
CA SER A 249 23.18 -30.05 -18.66
C SER A 249 22.53 -28.94 -19.49
N THR A 250 22.74 -27.68 -19.12
CA THR A 250 22.33 -26.49 -19.88
C THR A 250 23.53 -25.66 -20.35
N PHE A 251 24.73 -26.25 -20.41
CA PHE A 251 25.94 -25.57 -20.87
C PHE A 251 25.85 -25.17 -22.35
N ILE A 252 26.30 -23.96 -22.64
CA ILE A 252 26.37 -23.33 -23.95
C ILE A 252 27.81 -22.90 -24.14
N ASP A 253 28.49 -23.68 -24.98
CA ASP A 253 29.88 -23.49 -25.33
C ASP A 253 30.01 -22.26 -26.25
N LEU A 254 30.13 -21.07 -25.64
CA LEU A 254 30.23 -19.80 -26.36
C LEU A 254 31.67 -19.54 -26.83
N HIS A 255 31.83 -19.52 -28.15
CA HIS A 255 33.11 -19.32 -28.82
C HIS A 255 33.02 -18.22 -29.87
N ALA A 256 34.04 -17.36 -29.91
CA ALA A 256 34.17 -16.32 -30.92
C ALA A 256 34.91 -16.86 -32.15
N GLU A 257 34.18 -17.35 -33.14
CA GLU A 257 34.77 -17.97 -34.34
C GLU A 257 35.69 -16.96 -35.06
N PHE A 258 36.87 -17.38 -35.51
CA PHE A 258 37.90 -16.52 -36.10
C PHE A 258 38.52 -15.43 -35.20
N MET A 259 38.22 -15.39 -33.90
CA MET A 259 39.16 -14.82 -32.90
C MET A 259 40.22 -15.88 -32.54
N LEU A 260 40.99 -15.68 -31.47
CA LEU A 260 41.77 -16.80 -30.91
C LEU A 260 40.80 -17.81 -30.31
N ASP A 261 40.72 -19.00 -30.91
CA ASP A 261 39.80 -20.08 -30.55
C ASP A 261 40.03 -20.54 -29.10
N ARG A 262 39.24 -19.96 -28.19
CA ARG A 262 39.33 -20.05 -26.73
C ARG A 262 37.95 -19.71 -26.14
N GLU A 263 37.75 -20.18 -24.91
CA GLU A 263 36.62 -19.85 -24.04
C GLU A 263 36.43 -18.32 -23.89
N LEU A 264 35.21 -17.88 -23.63
CA LEU A 264 34.87 -16.48 -23.35
C LEU A 264 35.51 -16.04 -22.02
N PHE A 265 36.37 -15.03 -22.06
CA PHE A 265 37.12 -14.50 -20.92
C PHE A 265 36.23 -13.65 -19.98
N GLU A 266 36.67 -13.51 -18.73
CA GLU A 266 36.07 -12.59 -17.76
C GLU A 266 36.18 -11.12 -18.21
N GLY A 267 35.24 -10.28 -17.78
CA GLY A 267 35.23 -8.84 -18.08
C GLY A 267 34.39 -8.39 -19.28
N HIS A 268 33.70 -9.29 -19.99
CA HIS A 268 32.59 -8.90 -20.87
C HIS A 268 31.32 -8.63 -20.06
N GLU A 269 30.58 -7.57 -20.40
CA GLU A 269 29.21 -7.37 -19.95
C GLU A 269 28.27 -8.31 -20.72
N VAL A 270 27.31 -8.95 -20.06
CA VAL A 270 26.42 -9.94 -20.67
C VAL A 270 24.96 -9.63 -20.35
N THR A 271 24.15 -9.40 -21.38
CA THR A 271 22.69 -9.35 -21.26
C THR A 271 22.11 -10.65 -21.79
N ILE A 272 21.30 -11.34 -20.99
CA ILE A 272 20.56 -12.54 -21.39
C ILE A 272 19.07 -12.25 -21.29
N THR A 273 18.33 -12.44 -22.37
CA THR A 273 16.91 -12.07 -22.50
C THR A 273 16.11 -13.23 -23.09
N ASP A 274 14.96 -13.55 -22.48
CA ASP A 274 13.93 -14.36 -23.15
C ASP A 274 13.18 -13.47 -24.14
N GLU A 275 13.40 -13.68 -25.43
CA GLU A 275 12.74 -12.95 -26.52
C GLU A 275 11.24 -13.26 -26.62
N SER A 276 10.79 -14.41 -26.12
CA SER A 276 9.37 -14.77 -26.15
C SER A 276 8.53 -13.93 -25.17
N SER A 277 9.13 -13.46 -24.07
CA SER A 277 8.48 -12.60 -23.06
C SER A 277 9.06 -11.17 -22.98
N GLY A 278 10.16 -10.89 -23.69
CA GLY A 278 10.91 -9.63 -23.59
C GLY A 278 11.66 -9.45 -22.25
N LYS A 279 11.75 -10.51 -21.43
CA LYS A 279 12.26 -10.46 -20.06
C LYS A 279 13.78 -10.59 -20.01
N ILE A 280 14.46 -9.59 -19.45
CA ILE A 280 15.88 -9.72 -19.07
C ILE A 280 15.96 -10.75 -17.93
N LEU A 281 16.77 -11.78 -18.15
CA LEU A 281 17.03 -12.90 -17.25
C LEU A 281 18.31 -12.68 -16.44
N TYR A 282 19.28 -11.99 -17.05
CA TYR A 282 20.55 -11.60 -16.46
C TYR A 282 21.10 -10.36 -17.18
N GLU A 283 21.74 -9.46 -16.43
CA GLU A 283 22.53 -8.33 -16.95
C GLU A 283 23.70 -8.08 -15.97
N GLY A 284 24.94 -8.10 -16.46
CA GLY A 284 26.16 -7.90 -15.67
C GLY A 284 27.40 -8.56 -16.26
N GLU A 285 28.57 -8.34 -15.65
CA GLU A 285 29.84 -8.89 -16.12
C GLU A 285 29.98 -10.41 -15.88
N LEU A 286 30.59 -11.11 -16.85
CA LEU A 286 30.93 -12.53 -16.79
C LEU A 286 32.12 -12.82 -15.84
N ASN A 287 31.96 -12.51 -14.56
CA ASN A 287 33.01 -12.69 -13.55
C ASN A 287 32.77 -13.93 -12.66
N SER A 288 31.82 -14.81 -13.06
CA SER A 288 31.52 -16.12 -12.45
C SER A 288 30.43 -16.87 -13.26
N ASP A 289 30.19 -18.15 -12.93
CA ASP A 289 29.12 -18.97 -13.51
C ASP A 289 27.72 -18.36 -13.31
N ILE A 290 27.10 -17.91 -14.39
CA ILE A 290 25.75 -17.34 -14.38
C ILE A 290 24.71 -18.43 -14.11
N SER A 291 23.75 -18.14 -13.21
CA SER A 291 22.67 -19.05 -12.79
C SER A 291 21.30 -18.39 -12.89
N ILE A 292 20.50 -18.80 -13.87
CA ILE A 292 19.16 -18.26 -14.17
C ILE A 292 18.08 -19.24 -13.68
N SER A 293 17.14 -18.74 -12.88
CA SER A 293 15.99 -19.53 -12.39
C SER A 293 14.86 -19.57 -13.43
N LEU A 294 14.55 -20.76 -13.95
CA LEU A 294 13.46 -20.95 -14.91
C LEU A 294 12.06 -21.09 -14.28
N LYS A 295 11.93 -20.91 -12.95
CA LYS A 295 10.66 -21.15 -12.23
C LYS A 295 9.44 -20.44 -12.82
N SER A 296 9.57 -19.18 -13.23
CA SER A 296 8.46 -18.38 -13.79
C SER A 296 8.33 -18.45 -15.32
N PHE A 297 8.88 -19.47 -15.98
CA PHE A 297 8.71 -19.64 -17.42
C PHE A 297 7.42 -20.42 -17.71
N SER A 298 6.67 -19.98 -18.72
CA SER A 298 5.53 -20.73 -19.25
C SER A 298 5.98 -22.03 -19.91
N SER A 299 5.03 -22.91 -20.23
CA SER A 299 5.33 -24.11 -21.01
C SER A 299 5.34 -23.82 -22.51
N GLY A 300 6.18 -24.54 -23.27
CA GLY A 300 6.32 -24.32 -24.72
C GLY A 300 7.77 -24.10 -25.15
N TYR A 301 8.04 -22.99 -25.85
CA TYR A 301 9.33 -22.71 -26.48
C TYR A 301 9.74 -21.23 -26.31
N HIS A 302 10.94 -21.03 -25.76
CA HIS A 302 11.56 -19.74 -25.50
C HIS A 302 12.81 -19.56 -26.35
N ASN A 303 12.94 -18.41 -27.01
CA ASN A 303 14.19 -17.99 -27.64
C ASN A 303 14.97 -17.17 -26.63
N ILE A 304 16.12 -17.68 -26.20
CA ILE A 304 17.00 -16.97 -25.26
C ILE A 304 18.13 -16.33 -26.06
N ARG A 305 18.16 -14.99 -26.08
CA ARG A 305 19.21 -14.19 -26.71
C ARG A 305 20.27 -13.84 -25.66
N VAL A 306 21.53 -14.13 -25.96
CA VAL A 306 22.71 -13.59 -25.27
C VAL A 306 23.27 -12.45 -26.12
N VAL A 307 23.52 -11.30 -25.51
CA VAL A 307 24.18 -10.14 -26.12
C VAL A 307 25.40 -9.80 -25.27
N LEU A 308 26.58 -9.75 -25.90
CA LEU A 308 27.80 -9.26 -25.26
C LEU A 308 27.92 -7.74 -25.39
N ASP A 309 28.47 -7.15 -24.33
CA ASP A 309 28.82 -5.75 -24.18
C ASP A 309 27.70 -4.76 -24.55
N ASN A 310 26.45 -5.11 -24.24
CA ASN A 310 25.26 -4.27 -24.44
C ASN A 310 25.14 -3.68 -25.87
N ALA A 311 25.53 -4.48 -26.88
CA ALA A 311 25.56 -4.14 -28.29
C ALA A 311 24.50 -4.90 -29.12
N PRO A 312 23.19 -4.74 -28.85
CA PRO A 312 22.13 -5.58 -29.43
C PRO A 312 21.91 -5.38 -30.93
N ASN A 313 22.40 -4.27 -31.51
CA ASN A 313 22.35 -4.05 -32.96
C ASN A 313 23.49 -4.77 -33.70
N ASN A 314 24.49 -5.31 -32.99
CA ASN A 314 25.63 -6.00 -33.58
C ASN A 314 25.22 -7.47 -33.82
N PRO A 315 25.07 -7.95 -35.07
CA PRO A 315 24.76 -9.35 -35.32
C PRO A 315 25.89 -10.31 -34.90
N GLN A 316 27.10 -9.80 -34.66
CA GLN A 316 28.27 -10.62 -34.32
C GLN A 316 28.52 -10.73 -32.81
N ASN A 317 28.10 -9.74 -32.00
CA ASN A 317 28.20 -9.80 -30.53
C ASN A 317 27.03 -10.56 -29.85
N GLN A 318 26.19 -11.27 -30.61
CA GLN A 318 24.97 -11.89 -30.07
C GLN A 318 24.69 -13.26 -30.66
N VAL A 319 24.02 -14.10 -29.86
CA VAL A 319 23.59 -15.45 -30.24
C VAL A 319 22.24 -15.77 -29.60
N THR A 320 21.37 -16.46 -30.31
CA THR A 320 20.07 -16.94 -29.79
C THR A 320 20.06 -18.46 -29.75
N PHE A 321 19.57 -19.04 -28.65
CA PHE A 321 19.37 -20.48 -28.48
C PHE A 321 17.96 -20.77 -27.98
N GLY A 322 17.41 -21.92 -28.33
CA GLY A 322 16.06 -22.34 -27.91
C GLY A 322 16.04 -23.12 -26.60
N ILE A 323 15.05 -22.87 -25.75
CA ILE A 323 14.67 -23.76 -24.65
C ILE A 323 13.23 -24.22 -24.87
N SER A 324 12.99 -25.53 -24.91
CA SER A 324 11.64 -26.08 -24.80
C SER A 324 11.33 -26.50 -23.37
N MET A 325 10.40 -25.76 -22.77
CA MET A 325 9.88 -25.95 -21.41
C MET A 325 8.74 -26.96 -21.41
N ALA A 326 8.86 -28.00 -20.59
CA ALA A 326 7.83 -29.00 -20.38
C ALA A 326 6.74 -28.48 -19.43
N SER A 327 5.47 -28.77 -19.75
CA SER A 327 4.31 -28.33 -18.96
C SER A 327 4.31 -28.92 -17.55
N THR A 328 4.51 -28.05 -16.55
CA THR A 328 4.54 -28.38 -15.12
C THR A 328 3.23 -27.91 -14.49
N VAL A 329 2.45 -28.79 -13.86
CA VAL A 329 1.14 -28.42 -13.28
C VAL A 329 1.32 -27.41 -12.13
N ALA A 330 0.54 -26.32 -12.16
CA ALA A 330 0.58 -25.27 -11.15
C ALA A 330 -0.25 -25.60 -9.89
N GLY A 331 -0.18 -24.73 -8.89
CA GLY A 331 -1.22 -24.65 -7.87
C GLY A 331 -2.48 -23.96 -8.42
N ASP A 332 -3.65 -24.51 -8.12
CA ASP A 332 -4.93 -23.96 -8.59
C ASP A 332 -5.17 -22.51 -8.10
N LEU A 333 -5.81 -21.71 -8.94
CA LEU A 333 -6.36 -20.40 -8.59
C LEU A 333 -7.81 -20.58 -8.11
N THR A 334 -8.09 -20.15 -6.89
CA THR A 334 -9.45 -20.10 -6.32
C THR A 334 -10.02 -18.69 -6.43
N VAL A 335 -11.16 -18.52 -7.09
CA VAL A 335 -11.92 -17.27 -7.15
C VAL A 335 -13.08 -17.34 -6.15
N ASN A 336 -13.04 -16.49 -5.13
CA ASN A 336 -13.96 -16.52 -3.98
C ASN A 336 -14.98 -15.39 -4.06
N TYR A 337 -16.19 -15.65 -3.57
CA TYR A 337 -17.32 -14.72 -3.57
C TYR A 337 -17.78 -14.47 -2.14
N VAL A 338 -17.56 -13.26 -1.62
CA VAL A 338 -17.82 -12.93 -0.21
C VAL A 338 -18.64 -11.64 -0.04
N ASP A 339 -19.34 -11.53 1.09
CA ASP A 339 -19.94 -10.27 1.55
C ASP A 339 -18.89 -9.32 2.19
N GLU A 340 -19.32 -8.14 2.61
CA GLU A 340 -18.43 -7.11 3.20
C GLU A 340 -17.75 -7.55 4.52
N ASP A 341 -18.28 -8.56 5.22
CA ASP A 341 -17.70 -9.18 6.42
C ASP A 341 -16.74 -10.33 6.08
N GLY A 342 -16.57 -10.66 4.79
CA GLY A 342 -15.70 -11.74 4.31
C GLY A 342 -16.30 -13.14 4.39
N LYS A 343 -17.61 -13.27 4.61
CA LYS A 343 -18.32 -14.56 4.62
C LYS A 343 -18.66 -14.97 3.18
N THR A 344 -18.43 -16.23 2.85
CA THR A 344 -18.79 -16.81 1.54
C THR A 344 -20.29 -16.72 1.26
N ILE A 345 -20.66 -16.22 0.07
CA ILE A 345 -22.05 -16.06 -0.39
C ILE A 345 -22.37 -16.87 -1.66
N HIS A 346 -21.35 -17.33 -2.39
CA HIS A 346 -21.48 -18.24 -3.53
C HIS A 346 -20.27 -19.20 -3.53
N ASP A 347 -20.46 -20.42 -4.04
CA ASP A 347 -19.38 -21.41 -4.13
C ASP A 347 -18.19 -20.87 -4.95
N PRO A 348 -16.93 -21.08 -4.52
CA PRO A 348 -15.76 -20.62 -5.26
C PRO A 348 -15.62 -21.31 -6.62
N GLN A 349 -15.14 -20.56 -7.62
CA GLN A 349 -14.67 -21.13 -8.89
C GLN A 349 -13.19 -21.52 -8.79
N ILE A 350 -12.79 -22.56 -9.52
CA ILE A 350 -11.41 -23.06 -9.56
C ILE A 350 -10.90 -22.97 -10.99
N VAL A 351 -9.73 -22.36 -11.17
CA VAL A 351 -9.02 -22.25 -12.45
C VAL A 351 -7.67 -22.96 -12.32
N SER A 352 -7.43 -23.96 -13.18
CA SER A 352 -6.19 -24.75 -13.20
C SER A 352 -5.37 -24.41 -14.44
N GLY A 353 -4.03 -24.40 -14.32
CA GLY A 353 -3.10 -24.14 -15.42
C GLY A 353 -1.74 -24.81 -15.21
N PHE A 354 -0.77 -24.50 -16.08
CA PHE A 354 0.63 -24.87 -15.89
C PHE A 354 1.44 -23.67 -15.36
N VAL A 355 2.57 -23.94 -14.70
CA VAL A 355 3.43 -22.91 -14.14
C VAL A 355 3.90 -21.97 -15.25
N GLY A 356 3.77 -20.66 -14.99
CA GLY A 356 4.08 -19.59 -15.93
C GLY A 356 2.99 -19.26 -16.96
N ASP A 357 1.91 -20.04 -17.05
CA ASP A 357 0.75 -19.66 -17.88
C ASP A 357 0.07 -18.40 -17.31
N ASP A 358 -0.39 -17.49 -18.18
CA ASP A 358 -1.18 -16.32 -17.78
C ASP A 358 -2.60 -16.72 -17.36
N TYR A 359 -3.15 -15.99 -16.39
CA TYR A 359 -4.58 -16.00 -16.05
C TYR A 359 -5.18 -14.59 -16.08
N ASP A 360 -6.43 -14.51 -16.50
CA ASP A 360 -7.30 -13.35 -16.34
C ASP A 360 -8.64 -13.83 -15.78
N VAL A 361 -8.93 -13.45 -14.54
CA VAL A 361 -10.21 -13.65 -13.86
C VAL A 361 -10.93 -12.32 -13.61
N THR A 362 -10.57 -11.27 -14.36
CA THR A 362 -11.32 -10.00 -14.43
C THR A 362 -12.40 -9.99 -15.53
N THR A 363 -12.60 -11.13 -16.21
CA THR A 363 -13.63 -11.27 -17.24
C THR A 363 -15.03 -11.41 -16.63
N PRO A 364 -16.11 -11.07 -17.38
CA PRO A 364 -17.49 -11.19 -16.91
C PRO A 364 -17.93 -12.59 -16.49
N ASP A 365 -17.19 -13.65 -16.84
CA ASP A 365 -17.47 -15.03 -16.41
C ASP A 365 -17.22 -15.22 -14.90
N TYR A 366 -16.41 -14.35 -14.30
CA TYR A 366 -16.09 -14.32 -12.87
C TYR A 366 -16.86 -13.23 -12.11
N GLU A 367 -17.37 -12.18 -12.77
CA GLU A 367 -18.19 -11.12 -12.16
C GLU A 367 -19.66 -11.54 -11.96
N LEU A 368 -19.87 -12.54 -11.11
CA LEU A 368 -21.17 -13.21 -10.95
C LEU A 368 -22.28 -12.29 -10.45
N VAL A 369 -23.50 -12.51 -10.98
CA VAL A 369 -24.75 -11.99 -10.41
C VAL A 369 -25.20 -12.95 -9.30
N ILE A 370 -25.38 -12.44 -8.07
CA ILE A 370 -25.69 -13.24 -6.89
C ILE A 370 -26.98 -12.71 -6.25
N ASP A 371 -27.97 -13.59 -6.05
CA ASP A 371 -29.27 -13.21 -5.49
C ASP A 371 -29.14 -12.52 -4.12
N GLY A 372 -29.71 -11.32 -3.99
CA GLY A 372 -29.66 -10.49 -2.78
C GLY A 372 -28.43 -9.59 -2.64
N TYR A 373 -27.46 -9.68 -3.56
CA TYR A 373 -26.18 -8.99 -3.49
C TYR A 373 -25.85 -8.20 -4.77
N GLU A 374 -25.07 -7.12 -4.62
CA GLU A 374 -24.51 -6.33 -5.72
C GLU A 374 -22.97 -6.34 -5.63
N LEU A 375 -22.29 -6.41 -6.77
CA LEU A 375 -20.82 -6.43 -6.79
C LEU A 375 -20.25 -5.07 -6.34
N ASP A 376 -19.36 -5.08 -5.35
CA ASP A 376 -18.71 -3.87 -4.89
C ASP A 376 -17.56 -3.48 -5.84
N THR A 377 -17.91 -2.74 -6.90
CA THR A 377 -16.96 -2.20 -7.89
C THR A 377 -15.89 -1.27 -7.30
N SER A 378 -16.02 -0.84 -6.03
CA SER A 378 -14.97 -0.12 -5.31
C SER A 378 -13.93 -1.01 -4.59
N LYS A 379 -14.14 -2.34 -4.60
CA LYS A 379 -13.30 -3.37 -3.98
C LYS A 379 -12.92 -4.51 -4.94
N LEU A 380 -12.82 -4.23 -6.24
CA LEU A 380 -12.39 -5.23 -7.23
C LEU A 380 -10.97 -5.76 -6.93
N PRO A 381 -10.68 -7.05 -7.20
CA PRO A 381 -9.41 -7.66 -6.85
C PRO A 381 -8.24 -7.13 -7.70
N THR A 382 -7.19 -6.65 -7.02
CA THR A 382 -5.97 -6.13 -7.69
C THR A 382 -5.06 -7.22 -8.26
N ASN A 383 -5.31 -8.49 -7.93
CA ASN A 383 -4.59 -9.67 -8.42
C ASN A 383 -5.42 -10.55 -9.37
N GLY A 384 -6.48 -9.99 -9.98
CA GLY A 384 -7.33 -10.69 -10.94
C GLY A 384 -6.65 -11.06 -12.27
N MET A 385 -5.47 -10.49 -12.56
CA MET A 385 -4.59 -10.94 -13.64
C MET A 385 -3.21 -11.30 -13.05
N GLY A 386 -2.54 -12.29 -13.64
CA GLY A 386 -1.20 -12.71 -13.22
C GLY A 386 -0.75 -13.96 -13.97
N THR A 387 0.29 -14.62 -13.45
CA THR A 387 0.75 -15.93 -13.93
C THR A 387 0.62 -17.00 -12.84
N PHE A 388 0.41 -18.24 -13.24
CA PHE A 388 0.40 -19.41 -12.36
C PHE A 388 1.79 -19.75 -11.80
N ASP A 389 1.85 -20.19 -10.55
CA ASP A 389 3.06 -20.68 -9.87
C ASP A 389 2.77 -22.02 -9.17
N TYR A 390 3.79 -22.68 -8.60
CA TYR A 390 3.65 -23.89 -7.80
C TYR A 390 2.76 -23.71 -6.54
N ALA A 391 2.62 -22.47 -6.05
CA ALA A 391 1.75 -22.15 -4.93
C ALA A 391 0.33 -21.83 -5.41
N PRO A 392 -0.72 -22.40 -4.78
CA PRO A 392 -2.10 -22.09 -5.14
C PRO A 392 -2.42 -20.62 -4.85
N LEU A 393 -3.23 -20.02 -5.72
CA LEU A 393 -3.56 -18.60 -5.70
C LEU A 393 -5.01 -18.38 -5.23
N SER A 394 -5.28 -17.16 -4.74
CA SER A 394 -6.61 -16.77 -4.29
C SER A 394 -6.94 -15.36 -4.80
N VAL A 395 -8.05 -15.24 -5.53
CA VAL A 395 -8.71 -14.00 -5.88
C VAL A 395 -10.03 -13.93 -5.13
N THR A 396 -10.47 -12.73 -4.74
CA THR A 396 -11.69 -12.54 -3.97
C THR A 396 -12.48 -11.36 -4.51
N TYR A 397 -13.71 -11.62 -4.93
CA TYR A 397 -14.71 -10.63 -5.27
C TYR A 397 -15.59 -10.33 -4.04
N VAL A 398 -15.73 -9.05 -3.70
CA VAL A 398 -16.49 -8.58 -2.53
C VAL A 398 -17.81 -7.97 -2.96
N TYR A 399 -18.89 -8.34 -2.30
CA TYR A 399 -20.25 -7.91 -2.61
C TYR A 399 -20.88 -7.13 -1.45
N LYS A 400 -21.67 -6.13 -1.80
CA LYS A 400 -22.58 -5.44 -0.88
C LYS A 400 -23.91 -6.19 -0.87
N LYS A 401 -24.55 -6.30 0.31
CA LYS A 401 -25.95 -6.72 0.33
C LYS A 401 -26.83 -5.57 -0.20
N MET A 402 -27.78 -5.88 -1.07
CA MET A 402 -28.64 -4.86 -1.67
C MET A 402 -29.47 -4.11 -0.61
N GLU A 403 -29.79 -2.84 -0.88
CA GLU A 403 -30.80 -2.12 -0.09
C GLU A 403 -32.18 -2.75 -0.32
N GLY A 404 -32.95 -2.92 0.76
CA GLY A 404 -34.34 -3.32 0.68
C GLY A 404 -35.25 -2.13 0.33
N ALA A 405 -36.38 -2.40 -0.30
CA ALA A 405 -37.34 -1.35 -0.64
C ALA A 405 -37.96 -0.76 0.64
N PRO A 406 -38.16 0.57 0.70
CA PRO A 406 -38.57 1.25 1.92
C PRO A 406 -39.96 0.83 2.38
N VAL A 407 -40.12 0.67 3.70
CA VAL A 407 -41.40 0.36 4.34
C VAL A 407 -42.06 1.67 4.78
N THR A 408 -43.24 1.96 4.24
CA THR A 408 -44.01 3.16 4.60
C THR A 408 -44.96 2.84 5.75
N VAL A 409 -44.86 3.58 6.86
CA VAL A 409 -45.73 3.44 8.03
C VAL A 409 -46.78 4.54 8.01
N LYS A 410 -48.01 4.20 7.64
CA LYS A 410 -49.15 5.10 7.55
C LYS A 410 -49.96 5.16 8.84
N TYR A 411 -50.53 6.34 9.10
CA TYR A 411 -51.40 6.61 10.24
C TYR A 411 -52.70 7.22 9.72
N VAL A 412 -53.81 6.49 9.85
CA VAL A 412 -55.08 6.83 9.19
C VAL A 412 -56.28 6.86 10.13
N ASP A 413 -57.32 7.59 9.76
CA ASP A 413 -58.65 7.51 10.39
C ASP A 413 -59.41 6.23 9.98
N GLU A 414 -60.60 6.05 10.54
CA GLU A 414 -61.51 4.93 10.20
C GLU A 414 -61.94 4.86 8.73
N ASN A 415 -61.75 5.94 7.96
CA ASN A 415 -62.09 6.04 6.54
C ASN A 415 -60.86 5.83 5.63
N GLY A 416 -59.65 5.71 6.19
CA GLY A 416 -58.39 5.61 5.45
C GLY A 416 -57.71 6.93 5.10
N ASN A 417 -58.18 8.07 5.62
CA ASN A 417 -57.53 9.37 5.44
C ASN A 417 -56.27 9.47 6.30
N GLU A 418 -55.16 9.96 5.75
CA GLU A 418 -53.90 10.14 6.48
C GLU A 418 -54.00 11.31 7.49
N ILE A 419 -53.91 11.02 8.78
CA ILE A 419 -54.13 12.00 9.89
C ILE A 419 -52.84 12.62 10.43
N THR A 420 -51.68 12.03 10.12
CA THR A 420 -50.36 12.63 10.35
C THR A 420 -49.37 12.03 9.36
N THR A 421 -48.26 12.72 9.10
CA THR A 421 -47.26 12.31 8.11
C THR A 421 -46.75 10.90 8.39
N SER A 422 -46.85 10.05 7.36
CA SER A 422 -46.27 8.71 7.33
C SER A 422 -44.77 8.73 7.63
N ASP A 423 -44.28 7.74 8.38
CA ASP A 423 -42.84 7.54 8.59
C ASP A 423 -42.28 6.51 7.58
N THR A 424 -40.99 6.59 7.28
CA THR A 424 -40.31 5.66 6.35
C THR A 424 -39.21 4.90 7.06
N LEU A 425 -39.20 3.57 6.91
CA LEU A 425 -38.11 2.71 7.36
C LEU A 425 -37.26 2.26 6.16
N THR A 426 -35.95 2.10 6.37
CA THR A 426 -34.96 1.66 5.38
C THR A 426 -33.94 0.72 6.03
N GLY A 427 -33.43 -0.26 5.28
CA GLY A 427 -32.42 -1.22 5.72
C GLY A 427 -32.03 -2.15 4.58
N LYS A 428 -31.08 -3.07 4.80
CA LYS A 428 -30.67 -4.03 3.76
C LYS A 428 -31.78 -5.05 3.48
N LEU A 429 -31.73 -5.67 2.32
CA LEU A 429 -32.61 -6.79 1.98
C LEU A 429 -32.51 -7.88 3.06
N ASP A 430 -33.65 -8.47 3.43
CA ASP A 430 -33.85 -9.40 4.55
C ASP A 430 -33.56 -8.86 5.98
N ASP A 431 -33.13 -7.60 6.17
CA ASP A 431 -33.00 -7.04 7.52
C ASP A 431 -34.38 -6.95 8.18
N SER A 432 -34.46 -7.29 9.47
CA SER A 432 -35.72 -7.23 10.22
C SER A 432 -36.12 -5.78 10.54
N TYR A 433 -37.35 -5.38 10.18
CA TYR A 433 -37.95 -4.12 10.60
C TYR A 433 -39.03 -4.32 11.68
N HIS A 434 -39.27 -3.27 12.45
CA HIS A 434 -40.41 -3.19 13.37
C HIS A 434 -40.98 -1.76 13.37
N ALA A 435 -42.12 -1.60 12.70
CA ALA A 435 -42.91 -0.38 12.71
C ALA A 435 -43.66 -0.25 14.04
N LYS A 436 -43.92 0.99 14.47
CA LYS A 436 -44.60 1.30 15.73
C LYS A 436 -45.75 2.27 15.51
N ALA A 437 -46.80 2.12 16.33
CA ALA A 437 -47.84 3.13 16.42
C ALA A 437 -47.28 4.43 17.03
N LYS A 438 -47.95 5.54 16.73
CA LYS A 438 -47.56 6.91 17.05
C LYS A 438 -48.63 7.51 17.97
N GLU A 439 -48.25 8.32 18.95
CA GLU A 439 -49.25 9.09 19.69
C GLU A 439 -49.71 10.28 18.85
N ILE A 440 -51.02 10.42 18.66
CA ILE A 440 -51.62 11.43 17.78
C ILE A 440 -52.74 12.15 18.55
N THR A 441 -52.57 13.45 18.77
CA THR A 441 -53.50 14.29 19.54
C THR A 441 -54.92 14.25 18.94
N GLY A 442 -55.91 13.88 19.76
CA GLY A 442 -57.32 13.76 19.35
C GLY A 442 -57.76 12.39 18.85
N PHE A 443 -56.83 11.44 18.76
CA PHE A 443 -57.04 10.11 18.20
C PHE A 443 -56.57 9.02 19.16
N THR A 444 -57.26 7.89 19.17
CA THR A 444 -56.83 6.68 19.89
C THR A 444 -56.64 5.52 18.92
N LEU A 445 -55.55 4.79 19.08
CA LEU A 445 -55.21 3.63 18.25
C LEU A 445 -56.30 2.55 18.32
N ASP A 446 -56.78 2.09 17.17
CA ASP A 446 -57.71 0.98 17.11
C ASP A 446 -56.95 -0.35 17.28
N ASN A 447 -56.89 -0.81 18.53
CA ASN A 447 -56.26 -2.06 18.91
C ASN A 447 -56.94 -3.31 18.30
N SER A 448 -58.11 -3.18 17.66
CA SER A 448 -58.74 -4.27 16.89
C SER A 448 -58.29 -4.33 15.42
N LYS A 449 -57.62 -3.27 14.92
CA LYS A 449 -57.17 -3.12 13.53
C LYS A 449 -55.64 -2.99 13.42
N LEU A 450 -54.89 -3.65 14.30
CA LEU A 450 -53.42 -3.61 14.27
C LEU A 450 -52.89 -4.34 13.00
N PRO A 451 -51.91 -3.77 12.27
CA PRO A 451 -51.39 -4.35 11.06
C PRO A 451 -50.56 -5.62 11.35
N ALA A 452 -50.87 -6.71 10.63
CA ALA A 452 -50.17 -7.99 10.78
C ALA A 452 -48.68 -7.92 10.40
N ASN A 453 -48.31 -7.01 9.50
CA ASN A 453 -46.93 -6.72 9.09
C ASN A 453 -46.28 -5.59 9.91
N ALA A 454 -46.70 -5.35 11.16
CA ALA A 454 -46.02 -4.42 12.07
C ALA A 454 -44.54 -4.79 12.31
N SER A 455 -44.18 -6.06 12.13
CA SER A 455 -42.80 -6.52 11.99
C SER A 455 -42.69 -7.38 10.73
N GLY A 456 -41.53 -7.35 10.10
CA GLY A 456 -41.23 -8.11 8.89
C GLY A 456 -39.75 -8.03 8.54
N VAL A 457 -39.41 -8.34 7.30
CA VAL A 457 -38.09 -8.05 6.72
C VAL A 457 -38.23 -7.11 5.54
N PHE A 458 -37.19 -6.33 5.20
CA PHE A 458 -37.21 -5.56 3.96
C PHE A 458 -37.14 -6.49 2.75
N GLU A 459 -38.02 -6.26 1.78
CA GLU A 459 -38.14 -7.04 0.54
C GLU A 459 -37.70 -6.19 -0.67
N THR A 460 -37.64 -6.77 -1.86
CA THR A 460 -37.39 -6.04 -3.11
C THR A 460 -38.59 -5.17 -3.55
N ASN A 461 -39.79 -5.41 -3.01
CA ASN A 461 -40.99 -4.61 -3.25
C ASN A 461 -41.31 -3.69 -2.05
N PRO A 462 -41.73 -2.44 -2.28
CA PRO A 462 -42.04 -1.50 -1.19
C PRO A 462 -43.28 -1.95 -0.42
N GLN A 463 -43.17 -2.04 0.90
CA GLN A 463 -44.26 -2.48 1.79
C GLN A 463 -44.96 -1.27 2.43
N THR A 464 -46.20 -1.46 2.87
CA THR A 464 -46.94 -0.48 3.66
C THR A 464 -47.49 -1.12 4.94
N VAL A 465 -47.23 -0.49 6.08
CA VAL A 465 -47.80 -0.81 7.39
C VAL A 465 -48.80 0.28 7.72
N THR A 466 -50.05 -0.06 8.04
CA THR A 466 -51.10 0.94 8.32
C THR A 466 -51.65 0.77 9.72
N TYR A 467 -51.49 1.80 10.56
CA TYR A 467 -52.18 1.91 11.85
C TYR A 467 -53.44 2.75 11.71
N VAL A 468 -54.58 2.18 12.12
CA VAL A 468 -55.90 2.85 12.10
C VAL A 468 -56.19 3.45 13.47
N TYR A 469 -56.74 4.66 13.49
CA TYR A 469 -57.11 5.39 14.70
C TYR A 469 -58.55 5.86 14.64
N ASN A 470 -59.20 5.81 15.79
CA ASN A 470 -60.57 6.28 15.99
C ASN A 470 -60.51 7.66 16.64
N ALA A 471 -61.36 8.59 16.22
CA ALA A 471 -61.39 9.94 16.79
C ALA A 471 -61.95 9.90 18.22
N VAL A 472 -61.33 10.63 19.15
CA VAL A 472 -61.84 10.73 20.53
C VAL A 472 -63.08 11.63 20.51
N PRO A 473 -64.25 11.19 21.03
CA PRO A 473 -65.44 12.02 21.04
C PRO A 473 -65.29 13.20 22.01
N ALA A 474 -65.96 14.31 21.67
CA ALA A 474 -66.17 15.43 22.59
C ALA A 474 -66.94 14.97 23.84
N LYS A 475 -66.97 15.79 24.90
CA LYS A 475 -67.74 15.51 26.12
C LYS A 475 -68.35 16.78 26.66
N ILE A 476 -69.64 16.74 26.99
CA ILE A 476 -70.39 17.86 27.55
C ILE A 476 -71.05 17.46 28.87
N LYS A 477 -71.11 18.39 29.82
CA LYS A 477 -71.68 18.21 31.15
C LYS A 477 -72.52 19.42 31.56
N ALA A 478 -73.69 19.10 32.09
CA ALA A 478 -74.63 20.03 32.70
C ALA A 478 -75.34 19.26 33.83
N HIS A 479 -75.90 19.99 34.80
CA HIS A 479 -76.62 19.43 35.95
C HIS A 479 -78.10 19.86 36.00
N ASP A 480 -78.93 19.17 36.77
CA ASP A 480 -80.33 19.57 37.04
C ASP A 480 -80.39 20.65 38.13
N SER A 481 -81.30 21.63 38.03
CA SER A 481 -81.51 22.67 39.05
C SER A 481 -82.94 22.72 39.58
N THR A 482 -83.11 23.28 40.78
CA THR A 482 -84.43 23.62 41.35
C THR A 482 -84.44 25.07 41.78
N ILE A 483 -85.38 25.82 41.23
CA ILE A 483 -85.67 27.22 41.56
C ILE A 483 -87.12 27.34 42.02
N TYR A 484 -87.52 28.49 42.54
CA TYR A 484 -88.92 28.75 42.91
C TYR A 484 -89.57 29.78 41.98
N VAL A 485 -90.90 29.80 41.97
CA VAL A 485 -91.68 30.78 41.20
C VAL A 485 -91.23 32.21 41.53
N GLY A 486 -90.89 32.97 40.50
CA GLY A 486 -90.40 34.34 40.57
C GLY A 486 -88.89 34.51 40.75
N ASP A 487 -88.12 33.41 40.79
CA ASP A 487 -86.65 33.47 40.81
C ASP A 487 -86.09 33.69 39.38
N THR A 488 -84.86 34.17 39.27
CA THR A 488 -84.13 34.34 37.99
C THR A 488 -83.37 33.07 37.61
N TRP A 489 -83.23 32.81 36.31
CA TRP A 489 -82.47 31.68 35.77
C TRP A 489 -81.81 32.03 34.43
N SER A 490 -80.61 31.50 34.19
CA SER A 490 -79.90 31.55 32.92
C SER A 490 -79.43 30.15 32.49
N ALA A 491 -79.14 29.97 31.19
CA ALA A 491 -78.60 28.70 30.70
C ALA A 491 -77.18 28.40 31.24
N GLU A 492 -76.42 29.42 31.62
CA GLU A 492 -75.07 29.28 32.20
C GLU A 492 -75.13 28.65 33.60
N ASP A 493 -76.21 28.91 34.36
CA ASP A 493 -76.41 28.43 35.74
C ASP A 493 -76.33 26.91 35.88
N ASN A 494 -76.60 26.18 34.79
CA ASN A 494 -76.73 24.73 34.74
C ASN A 494 -75.63 24.03 33.92
N PHE A 495 -74.70 24.76 33.30
CA PHE A 495 -73.60 24.21 32.48
C PHE A 495 -72.34 24.00 33.33
N ASP A 496 -71.79 22.78 33.32
CA ASP A 496 -70.59 22.46 34.10
C ASP A 496 -69.30 22.65 33.29
N SER A 497 -69.27 22.08 32.09
CA SER A 497 -68.09 22.07 31.20
C SER A 497 -68.40 21.41 29.86
N ALA A 498 -67.66 21.80 28.82
CA ALA A 498 -67.50 21.01 27.61
C ALA A 498 -66.00 20.89 27.27
N VAL A 499 -65.62 19.76 26.70
CA VAL A 499 -64.30 19.53 26.09
C VAL A 499 -64.47 18.97 24.69
N ASN A 500 -63.62 19.39 23.76
CA ASN A 500 -63.63 18.91 22.39
C ASN A 500 -62.93 17.54 22.25
N SER A 501 -62.84 17.05 21.01
CA SER A 501 -62.18 15.78 20.67
C SER A 501 -60.69 15.71 21.05
N VAL A 502 -59.99 16.84 21.22
CA VAL A 502 -58.60 16.87 21.71
C VAL A 502 -58.50 17.07 23.23
N GLY A 503 -59.63 17.03 23.95
CA GLY A 503 -59.70 17.24 25.40
C GLY A 503 -59.52 18.68 25.86
N ALA A 504 -59.45 19.64 24.94
CA ALA A 504 -59.35 21.06 25.28
C ALA A 504 -60.73 21.61 25.69
N ALA A 505 -60.73 22.52 26.68
CA ALA A 505 -61.95 23.17 27.15
C ALA A 505 -62.60 24.02 26.04
N VAL A 506 -63.92 23.96 25.98
CA VAL A 506 -64.79 24.65 25.01
C VAL A 506 -65.53 25.78 25.74
N SER A 507 -65.68 26.96 25.12
CA SER A 507 -66.41 28.06 25.77
C SER A 507 -67.89 27.74 25.84
N PHE A 508 -68.60 28.35 26.80
CA PHE A 508 -70.06 28.29 26.81
C PHE A 508 -70.66 28.92 25.54
N ASP A 509 -70.02 29.96 25.00
CA ASP A 509 -70.45 30.63 23.76
C ASP A 509 -70.48 29.70 22.53
N ASP A 510 -69.64 28.66 22.53
CA ASP A 510 -69.56 27.64 21.48
C ASP A 510 -70.60 26.52 21.65
N VAL A 511 -71.27 26.45 22.81
CA VAL A 511 -72.24 25.41 23.17
C VAL A 511 -73.64 25.83 22.76
N LYS A 512 -74.27 25.02 21.90
CA LYS A 512 -75.63 25.27 21.43
C LYS A 512 -76.63 24.80 22.48
N VAL A 513 -77.37 25.75 23.06
CA VAL A 513 -78.44 25.49 24.04
C VAL A 513 -79.82 25.53 23.39
N GLU A 514 -80.65 24.52 23.66
CA GLU A 514 -82.05 24.42 23.21
C GLU A 514 -82.98 24.13 24.40
N GLY A 515 -83.98 25.00 24.59
CA GLY A 515 -84.94 24.92 25.69
C GLY A 515 -85.34 26.30 26.18
N LYS A 516 -86.42 26.41 26.96
CA LYS A 516 -86.85 27.64 27.64
C LYS A 516 -87.51 27.31 28.97
N VAL A 517 -87.04 27.94 30.03
CA VAL A 517 -87.61 27.84 31.39
C VAL A 517 -88.55 29.02 31.61
N ASP A 518 -89.78 28.76 32.03
CA ASP A 518 -90.71 29.80 32.48
C ASP A 518 -90.71 29.85 34.01
N THR A 519 -89.90 30.75 34.58
CA THR A 519 -89.76 30.88 36.04
C THR A 519 -90.99 31.49 36.73
N THR A 520 -92.01 31.92 35.98
CA THR A 520 -93.27 32.44 36.54
C THR A 520 -94.26 31.32 36.90
N LYS A 521 -94.02 30.10 36.43
CA LYS A 521 -94.95 28.98 36.53
C LYS A 521 -94.26 27.74 37.10
N ALA A 522 -94.90 27.10 38.07
CA ALA A 522 -94.38 25.85 38.63
C ALA A 522 -94.47 24.70 37.59
N GLY A 523 -93.39 23.95 37.43
CA GLY A 523 -93.24 22.94 36.38
C GLY A 523 -91.81 22.39 36.30
N VAL A 524 -91.57 21.49 35.34
CA VAL A 524 -90.24 20.99 35.00
C VAL A 524 -89.97 21.33 33.54
N TYR A 525 -88.84 21.98 33.28
CA TYR A 525 -88.48 22.53 31.98
C TYR A 525 -87.17 21.88 31.51
N PRO A 526 -87.19 21.03 30.47
CA PRO A 526 -85.99 20.43 29.93
C PRO A 526 -85.17 21.45 29.13
N VAL A 527 -83.86 21.42 29.30
CA VAL A 527 -82.87 22.25 28.58
C VAL A 527 -81.75 21.35 28.09
N THR A 528 -81.43 21.42 26.80
CA THR A 528 -80.41 20.60 26.14
C THR A 528 -79.20 21.45 25.76
N TYR A 529 -78.02 20.99 26.15
CA TYR A 529 -76.72 21.58 25.80
C TYR A 529 -76.06 20.65 24.79
N SER A 530 -75.54 21.19 23.69
CA SER A 530 -74.96 20.36 22.61
C SER A 530 -73.70 20.97 22.00
N PHE A 531 -72.71 20.13 21.70
CA PHE A 531 -71.45 20.52 21.07
C PHE A 531 -70.83 19.35 20.30
N SER A 532 -70.41 19.60 19.05
CA SER A 532 -69.69 18.63 18.21
C SER A 532 -70.36 17.24 18.08
N GLY A 533 -71.70 17.21 18.02
CA GLY A 533 -72.52 16.00 17.90
C GLY A 533 -72.94 15.37 19.23
N GLU A 534 -72.27 15.70 20.33
CA GLU A 534 -72.62 15.27 21.69
C GLU A 534 -73.65 16.21 22.32
N ALA A 535 -74.54 15.66 23.15
CA ALA A 535 -75.63 16.43 23.78
C ALA A 535 -76.03 15.87 25.16
N VAL A 536 -76.38 16.77 26.08
CA VAL A 536 -76.90 16.47 27.41
C VAL A 536 -78.15 17.29 27.69
N THR A 537 -79.23 16.63 28.11
CA THR A 537 -80.48 17.29 28.53
C THR A 537 -80.63 17.22 30.04
N ILE A 538 -80.88 18.38 30.66
CA ILE A 538 -81.11 18.54 32.10
C ILE A 538 -82.50 19.10 32.36
N ASN A 539 -82.95 19.02 33.61
CA ASN A 539 -84.25 19.51 34.07
C ASN A 539 -84.10 20.71 35.00
N VAL A 540 -84.73 21.82 34.64
CA VAL A 540 -84.90 22.98 35.53
C VAL A 540 -86.29 22.91 36.16
N THR A 541 -86.34 22.68 37.47
CA THR A 541 -87.59 22.49 38.21
C THR A 541 -88.00 23.78 38.93
N VAL A 542 -89.15 24.35 38.57
CA VAL A 542 -89.73 25.53 39.21
C VAL A 542 -90.77 25.11 40.24
N LYS A 543 -90.58 25.47 41.52
CA LYS A 543 -91.49 25.10 42.64
C LYS A 543 -92.30 26.29 43.16
N ALA A 544 -93.54 26.03 43.55
CA ALA A 544 -94.38 27.04 44.21
C ALA A 544 -93.91 27.32 45.65
N LYS A 545 -94.02 28.59 46.10
CA LYS A 545 -93.79 29.02 47.48
C LYS A 545 -95.10 28.85 48.29
N VAL A 546 -95.02 28.30 49.51
CA VAL A 546 -96.19 27.85 50.30
C VAL A 546 -96.25 28.54 51.67
N ILE A 547 -97.45 28.78 52.21
CA ILE A 547 -97.72 29.43 53.51
C ILE A 547 -98.42 28.41 54.45
N PRO A 548 -98.00 28.27 55.73
CA PRO A 548 -98.47 27.20 56.64
C PRO A 548 -99.67 27.57 57.55
N ALA A 549 -100.26 26.54 58.19
CA ALA A 549 -101.37 26.64 59.15
C ALA A 549 -101.17 25.67 60.38
N PRO A 550 -101.86 25.86 61.53
CA PRO A 550 -101.48 25.26 62.83
C PRO A 550 -102.13 23.89 63.19
N PRO A 551 -101.67 23.18 64.26
CA PRO A 551 -101.91 21.74 64.49
C PRO A 551 -102.82 21.37 65.69
N VAL A 552 -103.13 20.07 65.85
CA VAL A 552 -103.80 19.45 67.03
C VAL A 552 -103.22 18.05 67.33
N THR A 553 -103.40 17.51 68.55
CA THR A 553 -102.63 16.40 69.17
C THR A 553 -103.54 15.32 69.87
N PRO A 554 -103.07 14.24 70.57
CA PRO A 554 -103.63 12.88 70.36
C PRO A 554 -104.15 12.09 71.61
N VAL A 555 -104.65 10.86 71.35
CA VAL A 555 -104.79 9.68 72.27
C VAL A 555 -104.42 8.40 71.44
N GLN A 556 -103.77 7.28 71.84
CA GLN A 556 -103.43 6.53 73.08
C GLN A 556 -104.36 5.30 73.43
N PRO A 557 -104.03 4.33 74.33
CA PRO A 557 -103.65 2.96 73.88
C PRO A 557 -104.29 1.76 74.63
N ILE A 558 -103.89 0.51 74.25
CA ILE A 558 -103.91 -0.68 75.14
C ILE A 558 -102.67 -1.59 74.90
N ASN A 559 -102.25 -2.32 75.94
CA ASN A 559 -101.09 -3.24 76.06
C ASN A 559 -101.40 -4.18 77.29
N PRO A 560 -100.60 -5.19 77.72
CA PRO A 560 -99.31 -5.69 77.21
C PRO A 560 -99.21 -7.23 77.06
N ASP A 561 -98.04 -7.72 76.60
CA ASP A 561 -97.15 -8.52 77.46
C ASP A 561 -95.70 -8.57 76.94
N GLN A 562 -94.73 -8.84 77.83
CA GLN A 562 -93.26 -8.83 77.65
C GLN A 562 -92.65 -10.02 78.44
N PRO A 563 -91.31 -10.30 78.46
CA PRO A 563 -90.13 -9.56 77.97
C PRO A 563 -89.25 -10.41 77.00
N ASN A 564 -88.00 -10.08 76.58
CA ASN A 564 -87.00 -9.15 77.12
C ASN A 564 -86.01 -8.59 76.05
N ILE A 565 -85.29 -7.49 76.37
CA ILE A 565 -84.51 -6.65 75.42
C ILE A 565 -83.14 -6.29 76.03
N PRO A 566 -82.00 -6.62 75.36
CA PRO A 566 -81.08 -5.56 74.86
C PRO A 566 -80.24 -5.96 73.60
N ASN A 567 -79.54 -5.07 72.86
CA ASN A 567 -79.71 -3.63 72.60
C ASN A 567 -78.94 -3.20 71.32
N THR A 568 -79.37 -2.08 70.73
CA THR A 568 -78.73 -1.26 69.66
C THR A 568 -77.69 -0.26 70.27
N PRO A 569 -77.14 0.82 69.63
CA PRO A 569 -77.56 1.58 68.44
C PRO A 569 -76.45 2.07 67.45
N SER A 570 -76.88 2.93 66.52
CA SER A 570 -76.08 3.75 65.58
C SER A 570 -76.26 5.26 65.94
N VAL A 571 -76.06 6.19 64.98
CA VAL A 571 -76.67 7.56 64.86
C VAL A 571 -75.82 8.80 65.27
N ASP A 572 -75.28 9.48 64.23
CA ASP A 572 -75.38 10.94 63.89
C ASP A 572 -74.48 12.14 64.37
N GLN A 573 -74.41 13.12 63.43
CA GLN A 573 -74.57 14.60 63.52
C GLN A 573 -73.46 15.67 63.80
N THR A 574 -73.44 16.64 62.86
CA THR A 574 -73.30 18.14 62.97
C THR A 574 -71.99 18.90 63.29
N HIS A 575 -71.44 19.54 62.23
CA HIS A 575 -71.34 21.00 61.99
C HIS A 575 -70.69 22.05 62.97
N VAL A 576 -69.70 22.77 62.40
CA VAL A 576 -69.42 24.24 62.44
C VAL A 576 -68.73 24.91 63.65
N ALA A 577 -67.53 25.47 63.40
CA ALA A 577 -67.06 26.79 63.87
C ALA A 577 -65.97 27.39 62.94
N LYS A 578 -65.75 28.72 63.00
CA LYS A 578 -64.68 29.55 62.35
C LYS A 578 -63.97 30.38 63.45
N PRO A 579 -62.89 31.22 63.26
CA PRO A 579 -62.51 32.01 62.06
C PRO A 579 -60.99 32.33 61.77
N GLY A 580 -60.72 33.01 60.63
CA GLY A 580 -59.53 33.86 60.32
C GLY A 580 -58.22 33.18 59.88
N ASN A 581 -57.27 33.77 59.10
CA ASN A 581 -57.16 35.01 58.28
C ASN A 581 -56.02 34.79 57.21
N LEU A 582 -56.16 35.12 55.90
CA LEU A 582 -55.67 36.33 55.16
C LEU A 582 -54.14 36.66 55.32
N LYS A 583 -53.27 36.95 54.32
CA LYS A 583 -53.23 37.27 52.83
C LYS A 583 -51.82 36.84 52.26
N VAL A 584 -51.48 36.50 50.99
CA VAL A 584 -51.60 37.12 49.63
C VAL A 584 -50.60 38.31 49.42
N THR A 585 -49.65 38.41 48.44
CA THR A 585 -49.69 38.31 46.94
C THR A 585 -48.29 38.26 46.21
N LYS A 586 -48.14 37.57 45.05
CA LYS A 586 -47.22 37.78 43.85
C LYS A 586 -45.66 37.79 44.03
N THR A 587 -44.75 37.68 43.03
CA THR A 587 -44.75 37.97 41.55
C THR A 587 -43.72 37.14 40.72
N GLN A 588 -43.90 37.06 39.38
CA GLN A 588 -42.91 36.67 38.31
C GLN A 588 -42.05 37.90 37.87
N PRO A 589 -41.10 37.87 36.88
CA PRO A 589 -40.47 36.78 36.07
C PRO A 589 -38.90 36.84 36.17
N THR A 590 -37.95 36.64 35.21
CA THR A 590 -37.91 36.46 33.72
C THR A 590 -36.53 35.95 33.19
N VAL A 591 -36.54 35.21 32.05
CA VAL A 591 -35.55 35.15 30.92
C VAL A 591 -34.06 34.75 31.10
N ALA A 592 -33.60 33.98 30.10
CA ALA A 592 -32.32 33.29 29.86
C ALA A 592 -31.00 34.08 29.74
N GLY A 593 -29.88 33.35 29.87
CA GLY A 593 -29.00 33.15 28.69
C GLY A 593 -27.47 33.32 28.81
N LYS A 594 -26.75 32.57 27.95
CA LYS A 594 -25.36 32.76 27.44
C LYS A 594 -24.14 32.42 28.34
N ILE A 595 -23.57 31.24 28.06
CA ILE A 595 -22.18 30.99 27.56
C ILE A 595 -21.04 31.91 28.10
N LYS A 596 -20.02 31.29 28.73
CA LYS A 596 -18.60 31.62 28.47
C LYS A 596 -17.60 30.51 28.88
N LEU A 597 -16.58 30.33 28.04
CA LEU A 597 -15.26 29.70 28.29
C LEU A 597 -14.26 30.81 28.73
N PRO A 598 -12.95 30.56 29.04
CA PRO A 598 -12.16 29.32 29.08
C PRO A 598 -11.77 28.93 30.56
N THR A 599 -10.63 28.40 31.05
CA THR A 599 -9.19 28.32 30.66
C THR A 599 -8.42 27.08 31.17
N THR A 600 -7.24 26.92 30.56
CA THR A 600 -6.06 26.04 30.76
C THR A 600 -5.28 26.15 32.08
N GLY A 601 -4.43 25.14 32.38
CA GLY A 601 -3.12 25.36 33.03
C GLY A 601 -2.46 24.16 33.74
N ASP A 602 -1.53 23.47 33.03
CA ASP A 602 -0.27 22.86 33.54
C ASP A 602 -0.30 21.75 34.64
N ASN A 603 0.71 20.88 34.90
CA ASN A 603 1.86 20.23 34.20
C ASN A 603 2.52 19.25 35.25
N LEU A 604 3.28 18.17 34.98
CA LEU A 604 3.67 17.35 33.81
C LEU A 604 4.32 16.02 34.30
N TRP A 605 4.51 15.01 33.43
CA TRP A 605 5.16 13.68 33.66
C TRP A 605 4.37 12.71 34.58
N ASP A 606 4.39 11.38 34.40
CA ASP A 606 5.50 10.53 33.92
C ASP A 606 5.04 9.31 33.07
N SER A 607 5.92 8.79 32.21
CA SER A 607 5.59 7.69 31.25
C SER A 607 6.83 6.88 30.82
N VAL A 608 7.48 6.19 31.76
CA VAL A 608 8.61 5.28 31.46
C VAL A 608 8.45 3.92 32.14
N LEU A 609 7.62 3.05 31.56
CA LEU A 609 7.64 1.60 31.80
C LEU A 609 7.10 0.87 30.55
N TYR A 610 7.35 -0.44 30.42
CA TYR A 610 6.91 -1.31 29.30
C TYR A 610 7.62 -1.21 27.93
N SER A 611 8.86 -0.71 27.83
CA SER A 611 9.69 -0.85 26.61
C SER A 611 10.93 -1.74 26.74
N VAL A 612 11.37 -2.07 27.96
CA VAL A 612 12.66 -2.76 28.20
C VAL A 612 12.56 -4.29 28.24
N PHE A 613 11.45 -4.85 28.73
CA PHE A 613 11.32 -6.31 28.91
C PHE A 613 11.06 -7.09 27.60
N GLY A 614 10.48 -6.45 26.57
CA GLY A 614 10.20 -7.11 25.29
C GLY A 614 11.46 -7.51 24.53
N LEU A 615 12.46 -6.61 24.47
CA LEU A 615 13.67 -6.82 23.67
C LEU A 615 14.55 -7.96 24.19
N ILE A 616 14.65 -8.10 25.52
CA ILE A 616 15.49 -9.11 26.18
C ILE A 616 14.98 -10.53 25.87
N ALA A 617 13.65 -10.73 25.82
CA ALA A 617 13.05 -12.01 25.48
C ALA A 617 13.40 -12.46 24.05
N VAL A 618 13.37 -11.54 23.08
CA VAL A 618 13.70 -11.82 21.67
C VAL A 618 15.17 -12.21 21.50
N CYS A 619 16.10 -11.48 22.15
CA CYS A 619 17.53 -11.76 22.08
C CYS A 619 17.91 -13.15 22.67
N VAL A 620 17.28 -13.55 23.77
CA VAL A 620 17.53 -14.87 24.40
C VAL A 620 16.97 -16.01 23.53
N ALA A 621 15.80 -15.82 22.92
CA ALA A 621 15.21 -16.80 21.99
C ALA A 621 16.11 -17.03 20.76
N PHE A 622 16.60 -15.97 20.12
CA PHE A 622 17.53 -16.06 18.98
C PHE A 622 18.84 -16.77 19.36
N SER A 623 19.42 -16.44 20.51
CA SER A 623 20.66 -17.07 20.99
C SER A 623 20.51 -18.60 21.16
N LEU A 624 19.38 -19.06 21.72
CA LEU A 624 19.11 -20.48 21.92
C LEU A 624 18.80 -21.23 20.60
N PHE A 625 18.20 -20.56 19.61
CA PHE A 625 17.91 -21.14 18.31
C PHE A 625 19.20 -21.45 17.52
N PHE A 626 20.13 -20.50 17.46
CA PHE A 626 21.43 -20.72 16.81
C PHE A 626 22.30 -21.74 17.55
N TRP A 627 22.26 -21.79 18.89
CA TRP A 627 22.98 -22.79 19.68
C TRP A 627 22.51 -24.23 19.37
N ARG A 628 21.20 -24.45 19.21
CA ARG A 628 20.65 -25.75 18.80
C ARG A 628 21.02 -26.13 17.36
N LYS A 629 21.02 -25.19 16.41
CA LYS A 629 21.34 -25.48 15.00
C LYS A 629 22.81 -25.93 14.83
N LYS A 630 23.73 -25.45 15.68
CA LYS A 630 25.16 -25.81 15.67
C LYS A 630 25.50 -27.17 16.31
N GLN A 631 24.51 -27.95 16.79
CA GLN A 631 24.71 -29.33 17.28
C GLN A 631 24.12 -30.42 16.36
N LYS A 632 23.68 -30.08 15.13
CA LYS A 632 23.16 -31.08 14.17
C LYS A 632 24.09 -31.42 12.99
N HIS A 633 25.28 -30.81 12.92
CA HIS A 633 26.36 -31.24 12.04
C HIS A 633 27.71 -31.21 12.78
N SER A 634 28.02 -32.34 13.40
CA SER A 634 29.34 -32.80 13.85
C SER A 634 29.32 -34.33 13.96
#